data_AF-A0A485KYH9-F1
#
_entry.id   AF-A0A485KYH9-F1
#
_cell.length_a   1.000
_cell.length_b   1.000
_cell.length_c   1.000
_cell.angle_alpha   90.00
_cell.angle_beta   90.00
_cell.angle_gamma   90.00
#
_symmetry.space_group_name_H-M   'P 1'
#
loop_
_entity.id
_entity.type
_entity.pdbx_description
1 polymer ?
#
loop_
_entity_poly.entity_id
_entity_poly.type
_entity_poly.pdbx_seq_one_letter_code
_entity_poly.pdbx_strand_id
1 'polypeptide(L)'
;MFSSLTTSSKAADATTASMCAMKLCHGSKWSLPDHEDWCTQTTRNPIILTVSDPETKGSLLKKHTTYAVRQDNNNLTVRRRFSDFEWLQSTLAARYIGMVIPSLPEKNVYKTESFIRSRMRGLTIFLNQMMRSPYLRQDTSVVGFLTVLDDGEWDQVKKSTSVMENAGGGHLRWMQCLLNTDVPEDTEKFVVGIKRDVEQVEKVCMDIALCTKRLGDKCASLSKDVSEMHLLFNQWKNIEFNACDDKHEQLNAMLSTSTTMMGGWHDVHYHQPIVHDLMLHEGLKYIALQVKDFKEILKLRDSTIMQFEKNKQQALSPQKANSIFARVEPTAAELEASAYRYEHTIGCINRALFFSEAKRLKALKTELLRETMGLFACAEYQVAKRMASMWSGFLAASEIDQKVARILHVPPLIPSFLQEMMLAAKGVLDAADAKVEAVEIEN
;
A
#
# COMPACT_ATOMS: atom_id res chain seq x y z
N MET A 1 -17.46 2.52 3.54
CA MET A 1 -18.69 3.01 2.86
C MET A 1 -18.76 2.47 1.42
N PHE A 2 -18.93 1.16 1.25
CA PHE A 2 -19.40 0.57 -0.02
C PHE A 2 -20.92 0.34 0.04
N SER A 3 -21.65 1.34 0.51
CA SER A 3 -23.11 1.32 0.65
C SER A 3 -23.65 2.56 -0.03
N SER A 4 -23.65 2.52 -1.36
CA SER A 4 -24.44 3.34 -2.26
C SER A 4 -23.98 3.02 -3.69
N LEU A 5 -24.24 1.79 -4.13
CA LEU A 5 -24.31 1.51 -5.56
C LEU A 5 -25.62 2.13 -6.07
N THR A 6 -25.58 3.44 -6.33
CA THR A 6 -26.45 4.01 -7.35
C THR A 6 -26.11 3.34 -8.67
N THR A 7 -26.85 2.28 -9.04
CA THR A 7 -27.22 1.85 -10.41
C THR A 7 -27.47 0.33 -10.49
N SER A 8 -28.68 -0.14 -10.15
CA SER A 8 -29.02 -1.57 -10.39
C SER A 8 -29.18 -1.90 -11.87
N SER A 9 -29.42 -0.91 -12.75
CA SER A 9 -29.46 -1.14 -14.21
C SER A 9 -28.05 -1.22 -14.81
N LYS A 10 -27.14 -0.26 -14.54
CA LYS A 10 -25.80 -0.27 -15.15
C LYS A 10 -24.97 -1.51 -14.82
N ALA A 11 -25.08 -2.02 -13.59
CA ALA A 11 -24.41 -3.27 -13.22
C ALA A 11 -24.98 -4.47 -13.99
N ALA A 12 -26.30 -4.54 -14.14
CA ALA A 12 -26.95 -5.58 -14.94
C ALA A 12 -26.61 -5.48 -16.43
N ASP A 13 -26.49 -4.26 -16.97
CA ASP A 13 -26.09 -4.00 -18.35
C ASP A 13 -24.64 -4.47 -18.59
N ALA A 14 -23.72 -4.18 -17.65
CA ALA A 14 -22.34 -4.64 -17.72
C ALA A 14 -22.21 -6.17 -17.65
N THR A 15 -22.94 -6.83 -16.74
CA THR A 15 -22.97 -8.30 -16.68
C THR A 15 -23.53 -8.90 -17.98
N THR A 16 -24.57 -8.29 -18.54
CA THR A 16 -25.17 -8.75 -19.80
C THR A 16 -24.17 -8.64 -20.96
N ALA A 17 -23.44 -7.53 -21.03
CA ALA A 17 -22.40 -7.37 -22.03
C ALA A 17 -21.26 -8.38 -21.83
N SER A 18 -20.91 -8.72 -20.59
CA SER A 18 -19.87 -9.72 -20.28
C SER A 18 -20.28 -11.10 -20.78
N MET A 19 -21.55 -11.48 -20.60
CA MET A 19 -22.11 -12.71 -21.17
C MET A 19 -22.01 -12.73 -22.70
N CYS A 20 -22.31 -11.62 -23.37
CA CYS A 20 -22.14 -11.52 -24.83
C CYS A 20 -20.68 -11.68 -25.26
N ALA A 21 -19.74 -11.03 -24.57
CA ALA A 21 -18.32 -11.18 -24.84
C ALA A 21 -17.83 -12.62 -24.64
N MET A 22 -18.32 -13.30 -23.60
CA MET A 22 -18.02 -14.72 -23.37
C MET A 22 -18.55 -15.60 -24.50
N LYS A 23 -19.78 -15.34 -24.99
CA LYS A 23 -20.37 -16.00 -26.18
C LYS A 23 -19.50 -15.84 -27.43
N LEU A 24 -18.93 -14.66 -27.66
CA LEU A 24 -18.01 -14.42 -28.78
C LEU A 24 -16.70 -15.22 -28.66
N CYS A 25 -16.31 -15.61 -27.45
CA CYS A 25 -15.11 -16.41 -27.22
C CYS A 25 -15.35 -17.92 -27.41
N HIS A 26 -16.60 -18.39 -27.44
CA HIS A 26 -16.90 -19.80 -27.64
C HIS A 26 -16.40 -20.29 -29.01
N GLY A 27 -15.71 -21.43 -29.01
CA GLY A 27 -15.11 -22.01 -30.22
C GLY A 27 -13.85 -21.29 -30.71
N SER A 28 -13.38 -20.24 -30.02
CA SER A 28 -12.09 -19.63 -30.34
C SER A 28 -10.93 -20.56 -29.96
N LYS A 29 -9.87 -20.58 -30.80
CA LYS A 29 -8.65 -21.33 -30.47
C LYS A 29 -7.98 -20.70 -29.25
N TRP A 30 -7.70 -21.52 -28.24
CA TRP A 30 -7.00 -21.10 -27.03
C TRP A 30 -5.95 -22.14 -26.65
N SER A 31 -4.77 -21.68 -26.25
CA SER A 31 -3.73 -22.49 -25.63
C SER A 31 -3.05 -21.67 -24.53
N LEU A 32 -2.63 -22.34 -23.45
CA LEU A 32 -1.93 -21.68 -22.35
C LEU A 32 -0.57 -21.10 -22.77
N PRO A 33 0.28 -21.78 -23.57
CA PRO A 33 1.55 -21.21 -24.01
C PRO A 33 1.39 -19.93 -24.86
N ASP A 34 0.46 -19.92 -25.83
CA ASP A 34 0.21 -18.71 -26.64
C ASP A 34 -0.26 -17.54 -25.77
N HIS A 35 -1.03 -17.84 -24.73
CA HIS A 35 -1.50 -16.85 -23.78
C HIS A 35 -0.36 -16.28 -22.91
N GLU A 36 0.54 -17.13 -22.42
CA GLU A 36 1.71 -16.72 -21.64
C GLU A 36 2.68 -15.87 -22.47
N ASP A 37 2.88 -16.23 -23.74
CA ASP A 37 3.67 -15.44 -24.69
C ASP A 37 3.03 -14.06 -24.93
N TRP A 38 1.72 -14.01 -25.14
CA TRP A 38 1.00 -12.74 -25.28
C TRP A 38 1.13 -11.86 -24.03
N CYS A 39 1.05 -12.44 -22.83
CA CYS A 39 1.24 -11.71 -21.58
C CYS A 39 2.65 -11.12 -21.51
N THR A 40 3.67 -11.93 -21.80
CA THR A 40 5.08 -11.53 -21.78
C THR A 40 5.37 -10.41 -22.78
N GLN A 41 4.85 -10.52 -24.00
CA GLN A 41 4.99 -9.48 -25.02
C GLN A 41 4.31 -8.17 -24.60
N THR A 42 3.12 -8.25 -24.02
CA THR A 42 2.34 -7.09 -23.57
C THR A 42 2.99 -6.36 -22.39
N THR A 43 3.67 -7.10 -21.51
CA THR A 43 4.35 -6.54 -20.33
C THR A 43 5.85 -6.31 -20.50
N ARG A 44 6.42 -6.66 -21.67
CA ARG A 44 7.86 -6.62 -21.97
C ARG A 44 8.52 -5.30 -21.59
N ASN A 45 7.87 -4.19 -21.90
CA ASN A 45 8.36 -2.85 -21.57
C ASN A 45 7.63 -2.37 -20.31
N PRO A 46 8.31 -2.23 -19.16
CA PRO A 46 7.71 -1.67 -17.96
C PRO A 46 7.21 -0.25 -18.22
N ILE A 47 5.95 0.01 -17.84
CA ILE A 47 5.38 1.36 -17.85
C ILE A 47 5.29 1.79 -16.40
N ILE A 48 6.10 2.79 -16.03
CA ILE A 48 6.09 3.40 -14.71
C ILE A 48 5.42 4.76 -14.84
N LEU A 49 4.38 4.95 -14.05
CA LEU A 49 3.56 6.15 -14.04
C LEU A 49 3.76 6.93 -12.75
N THR A 50 3.72 8.25 -12.84
CA THR A 50 3.78 9.14 -11.67
C THR A 50 2.59 10.12 -11.71
N VAL A 51 1.99 10.35 -10.54
CA VAL A 51 0.91 11.34 -10.36
C VAL A 51 1.43 12.47 -9.50
N SER A 52 1.42 13.69 -10.04
CA SER A 52 2.07 14.87 -9.46
C SER A 52 1.34 16.16 -9.84
N ASP A 53 1.91 17.31 -9.48
CA ASP A 53 1.50 18.66 -9.88
C ASP A 53 -0.02 18.93 -9.77
N PRO A 54 -0.54 18.98 -8.52
CA PRO A 54 -1.95 19.21 -8.27
C PRO A 54 -2.33 20.64 -8.66
N GLU A 55 -3.29 20.80 -9.57
CA GLU A 55 -3.81 22.11 -9.99
C GLU A 55 -5.32 22.18 -9.74
N THR A 56 -5.77 23.27 -9.12
CA THR A 56 -7.21 23.53 -8.98
C THR A 56 -7.72 24.28 -10.20
N LYS A 57 -8.63 23.65 -10.95
CA LYS A 57 -9.31 24.22 -12.12
C LYS A 57 -10.80 24.45 -11.86
N GLY A 58 -11.42 25.33 -12.63
CA GLY A 58 -12.86 25.59 -12.62
C GLY A 58 -13.27 26.97 -12.10
N SER A 59 -14.51 27.37 -12.41
CA SER A 59 -15.12 28.63 -11.96
C SER A 59 -15.41 28.60 -10.44
N LEU A 60 -15.72 29.76 -9.84
CA LEU A 60 -15.94 29.95 -8.38
C LEU A 60 -16.80 28.86 -7.74
N LEU A 61 -17.83 28.35 -8.45
CA LEU A 61 -18.79 27.37 -7.95
C LEU A 61 -18.48 25.89 -8.31
N LYS A 62 -17.54 25.61 -9.22
CA LYS A 62 -17.23 24.24 -9.71
C LYS A 62 -15.72 23.96 -9.73
N LYS A 63 -15.05 24.22 -8.62
CA LYS A 63 -13.61 23.93 -8.46
C LYS A 63 -13.35 22.44 -8.33
N HIS A 64 -12.39 21.91 -9.09
CA HIS A 64 -11.90 20.55 -8.96
C HIS A 64 -10.37 20.52 -9.08
N THR A 65 -9.73 19.53 -8.46
CA THR A 65 -8.29 19.35 -8.51
C THR A 65 -7.95 18.32 -9.58
N THR A 66 -7.07 18.71 -10.51
CA THR A 66 -6.47 17.85 -11.54
C THR A 66 -5.03 17.53 -11.16
N TYR A 67 -4.53 16.41 -11.63
CA TYR A 67 -3.16 15.94 -11.41
C TYR A 67 -2.51 15.67 -12.75
N ALA A 68 -1.20 15.93 -12.85
CA ALA A 68 -0.40 15.49 -13.97
C ALA A 68 -0.12 13.99 -13.83
N VAL A 69 -0.50 13.20 -14.83
CA VAL A 69 -0.13 11.79 -14.96
C VAL A 69 0.95 11.71 -16.02
N ARG A 70 2.13 11.24 -15.61
CA ARG A 70 3.33 11.15 -16.45
C ARG A 70 3.81 9.72 -16.52
N GLN A 71 4.47 9.38 -17.63
CA GLN A 71 5.18 8.12 -17.79
C GLN A 71 6.68 8.42 -17.81
N ASP A 72 7.47 7.77 -16.96
CA ASP A 72 8.86 8.17 -16.69
C ASP A 72 9.78 8.16 -17.94
N ASN A 73 9.43 7.40 -18.98
CA ASN A 73 10.18 7.27 -20.24
C ASN A 73 9.49 7.93 -21.45
N ASN A 74 8.46 8.74 -21.22
CA ASN A 74 7.69 9.38 -22.30
C ASN A 74 7.40 10.83 -21.91
N ASN A 75 7.56 11.75 -22.86
CA ASN A 75 7.27 13.17 -22.63
C ASN A 75 5.75 13.48 -22.59
N LEU A 76 4.90 12.46 -22.76
CA LEU A 76 3.45 12.60 -22.68
C LEU A 76 3.00 12.82 -21.24
N THR A 77 2.32 13.94 -21.02
CA THR A 77 1.66 14.27 -19.75
C THR A 77 0.18 14.51 -20.00
N VAL A 78 -0.68 13.71 -19.38
CA VAL A 78 -2.13 13.95 -19.40
C VAL A 78 -2.58 14.51 -18.05
N ARG A 79 -3.60 15.37 -18.05
CA ARG A 79 -4.20 15.86 -16.80
C ARG A 79 -5.52 15.12 -16.53
N ARG A 80 -5.68 14.64 -15.30
CA ARG A 80 -6.87 13.90 -14.87
C ARG A 80 -7.32 14.38 -13.49
N ARG A 81 -8.63 14.50 -13.28
CA ARG A 81 -9.19 14.78 -11.94
C ARG A 81 -9.56 13.48 -11.25
N PHE A 82 -9.71 13.52 -9.92
CA PHE A 82 -10.03 12.33 -9.12
C PHE A 82 -11.24 11.55 -9.62
N SER A 83 -12.30 12.23 -10.08
CA SER A 83 -13.49 11.56 -10.62
C SER A 83 -13.26 10.86 -11.97
N ASP A 84 -12.22 11.20 -12.72
CA ASP A 84 -11.81 10.42 -13.89
C ASP A 84 -11.18 9.08 -13.46
N PHE A 85 -10.43 9.07 -12.35
CA PHE A 85 -9.94 7.82 -11.76
C PHE A 85 -11.08 6.98 -11.20
N GLU A 86 -12.08 7.58 -10.54
CA GLU A 86 -13.30 6.89 -10.09
C GLU A 86 -14.05 6.25 -11.28
N TRP A 87 -14.18 6.99 -12.39
CA TRP A 87 -14.76 6.46 -13.61
C TRP A 87 -13.94 5.28 -14.16
N LEU A 88 -12.61 5.40 -14.24
CA LEU A 88 -11.75 4.34 -14.77
C LEU A 88 -11.86 3.07 -13.92
N GLN A 89 -11.74 3.21 -12.60
CA GLN A 89 -11.83 2.09 -11.66
C GLN A 89 -13.18 1.38 -11.77
N SER A 90 -14.28 2.12 -11.76
CA SER A 90 -15.63 1.53 -11.83
C SER A 90 -15.92 0.88 -13.18
N THR A 91 -15.43 1.48 -14.27
CA THR A 91 -15.55 0.92 -15.62
C THR A 91 -14.81 -0.41 -15.73
N LEU A 92 -13.58 -0.50 -15.21
CA LEU A 92 -12.79 -1.72 -15.22
C LEU A 92 -13.35 -2.79 -14.27
N ALA A 93 -13.83 -2.41 -13.10
CA ALA A 93 -14.44 -3.34 -12.14
C ALA A 93 -15.72 -3.98 -12.68
N ALA A 94 -16.56 -3.20 -13.39
CA ALA A 94 -17.74 -3.73 -14.06
C ALA A 94 -17.39 -4.62 -15.25
N ARG A 95 -16.26 -4.34 -15.92
CA ARG A 95 -15.86 -5.02 -17.15
C ARG A 95 -15.12 -6.34 -16.89
N TYR A 96 -14.14 -6.34 -16.00
CA TYR A 96 -13.28 -7.49 -15.72
C TYR A 96 -13.79 -8.27 -14.52
N ILE A 97 -14.97 -8.89 -14.67
CA ILE A 97 -15.59 -9.68 -13.61
C ILE A 97 -14.61 -10.76 -13.11
N GLY A 98 -14.42 -10.82 -11.80
CA GLY A 98 -13.50 -11.75 -11.14
C GLY A 98 -12.05 -11.28 -11.04
N MET A 99 -11.64 -10.21 -11.72
CA MET A 99 -10.29 -9.63 -11.59
C MET A 99 -10.25 -8.64 -10.41
N VAL A 100 -9.17 -8.64 -9.63
CA VAL A 100 -8.96 -7.60 -8.61
C VAL A 100 -8.55 -6.32 -9.28
N ILE A 101 -9.45 -5.34 -9.25
CA ILE A 101 -9.16 -3.97 -9.61
C ILE A 101 -8.74 -3.21 -8.35
N PRO A 102 -7.54 -2.62 -8.32
CA PRO A 102 -7.05 -1.90 -7.15
C PRO A 102 -8.01 -0.80 -6.67
N SER A 103 -8.13 -0.66 -5.34
CA SER A 103 -8.90 0.42 -4.74
C SER A 103 -8.23 1.78 -4.93
N LEU A 104 -9.04 2.82 -5.09
CA LEU A 104 -8.58 4.21 -5.08
C LEU A 104 -8.30 4.69 -3.64
N PRO A 105 -7.42 5.68 -3.45
CA PRO A 105 -7.24 6.32 -2.14
C PRO A 105 -8.52 7.02 -1.67
N GLU A 106 -8.64 7.21 -0.36
CA GLU A 106 -9.85 7.74 0.26
C GLU A 106 -10.28 9.12 -0.28
N LYS A 107 -11.60 9.27 -0.39
CA LYS A 107 -12.24 10.53 -0.75
C LYS A 107 -12.40 11.41 0.48
N ASN A 108 -11.32 12.00 0.97
CA ASN A 108 -11.45 13.03 2.01
C ASN A 108 -11.85 14.37 1.40
N VAL A 109 -12.74 15.05 2.12
CA VAL A 109 -13.27 16.37 1.78
C VAL A 109 -12.26 17.47 2.17
N TYR A 110 -11.41 17.20 3.17
CA TYR A 110 -10.39 18.12 3.67
C TYR A 110 -9.14 18.09 2.80
N LYS A 111 -8.84 19.21 2.12
CA LYS A 111 -7.69 19.36 1.22
C LYS A 111 -6.44 19.86 1.95
N THR A 112 -5.99 19.15 2.98
CA THR A 112 -4.67 19.44 3.57
C THR A 112 -3.56 19.07 2.59
N GLU A 113 -2.38 19.67 2.73
CA GLU A 113 -1.23 19.34 1.88
C GLU A 113 -0.82 17.86 2.05
N SER A 114 -0.87 17.35 3.29
CA SER A 114 -0.64 15.93 3.59
C SER A 114 -1.64 15.01 2.88
N PHE A 115 -2.90 15.42 2.79
CA PHE A 115 -3.93 14.69 2.08
C PHE A 115 -3.67 14.65 0.58
N ILE A 116 -3.30 15.78 -0.03
CA ILE A 116 -3.01 15.84 -1.47
C ILE A 116 -1.79 14.95 -1.80
N ARG A 117 -0.73 14.99 -0.98
CA ARG A 117 0.43 14.10 -1.12
C ARG A 117 0.05 12.62 -1.01
N SER A 118 -0.71 12.26 0.02
CA SER A 118 -1.18 10.88 0.21
C SER A 118 -2.05 10.39 -0.96
N ARG A 119 -2.93 11.26 -1.48
CA ARG A 119 -3.75 10.95 -2.65
C ARG A 119 -2.90 10.75 -3.90
N MET A 120 -1.94 11.64 -4.20
CA MET A 120 -1.06 11.47 -5.36
C MET A 120 -0.28 10.16 -5.29
N ARG A 121 0.23 9.79 -4.12
CA ARG A 121 0.86 8.48 -3.87
C ARG A 121 -0.12 7.33 -4.17
N GLY A 122 -1.33 7.38 -3.62
CA GLY A 122 -2.35 6.34 -3.85
C GLY A 122 -2.78 6.21 -5.31
N LEU A 123 -2.90 7.33 -6.04
CA LEU A 123 -3.22 7.33 -7.47
C LEU A 123 -2.06 6.79 -8.31
N THR A 124 -0.82 7.14 -7.96
CA THR A 124 0.40 6.58 -8.57
C THR A 124 0.43 5.07 -8.42
N ILE A 125 0.18 4.59 -7.21
CA ILE A 125 0.12 3.16 -6.89
C ILE A 125 -0.98 2.47 -7.72
N PHE A 126 -2.21 3.01 -7.71
CA PHE A 126 -3.34 2.48 -8.47
C PHE A 126 -3.00 2.29 -9.96
N LEU A 127 -2.45 3.32 -10.60
CA LEU A 127 -2.09 3.26 -12.01
C LEU A 127 -0.98 2.23 -12.28
N ASN A 128 0.11 2.24 -11.49
CA ASN A 128 1.20 1.28 -11.69
C ASN A 128 0.76 -0.16 -11.50
N GLN A 129 -0.19 -0.44 -10.61
CA GLN A 129 -0.77 -1.78 -10.48
C GLN A 129 -1.58 -2.20 -11.69
N MET A 130 -2.38 -1.29 -12.25
CA MET A 130 -3.08 -1.57 -13.50
C MET A 130 -2.09 -1.89 -14.63
N MET A 131 -1.00 -1.14 -14.69
CA MET A 131 0.07 -1.37 -15.65
C MET A 131 0.86 -2.65 -15.36
N ARG A 132 0.62 -3.43 -14.29
CA ARG A 132 1.18 -4.79 -14.18
C ARG A 132 0.32 -5.84 -14.88
N SER A 133 -0.95 -5.55 -15.17
CA SER A 133 -1.88 -6.48 -15.83
C SER A 133 -1.82 -6.36 -17.35
N PRO A 134 -1.45 -7.42 -18.10
CA PRO A 134 -1.44 -7.37 -19.56
C PRO A 134 -2.85 -7.09 -20.12
N TYR A 135 -3.89 -7.55 -19.43
CA TYR A 135 -5.29 -7.32 -19.81
C TYR A 135 -5.69 -5.86 -19.71
N LEU A 136 -5.32 -5.19 -18.62
CA LEU A 136 -5.68 -3.79 -18.40
C LEU A 136 -4.84 -2.84 -19.25
N ARG A 137 -3.58 -3.18 -19.56
CA ARG A 137 -2.74 -2.40 -20.51
C ARG A 137 -3.36 -2.30 -21.91
N GLN A 138 -4.07 -3.34 -22.33
CA GLN A 138 -4.68 -3.47 -23.65
C GLN A 138 -6.16 -3.07 -23.64
N ASP A 139 -6.61 -2.39 -22.58
CA ASP A 139 -7.96 -1.87 -22.44
C ASP A 139 -8.06 -0.45 -23.02
N THR A 140 -9.08 -0.20 -23.83
CA THR A 140 -9.26 1.10 -24.51
C THR A 140 -9.52 2.24 -23.54
N SER A 141 -10.19 2.01 -22.41
CA SER A 141 -10.39 3.02 -21.37
C SER A 141 -9.05 3.41 -20.73
N VAL A 142 -8.15 2.45 -20.51
CA VAL A 142 -6.81 2.68 -19.94
C VAL A 142 -5.93 3.42 -20.93
N VAL A 143 -5.89 2.98 -22.20
CA VAL A 143 -5.14 3.64 -23.25
C VAL A 143 -5.60 5.08 -23.42
N GLY A 144 -6.91 5.33 -23.54
CA GLY A 144 -7.45 6.69 -23.65
C GLY A 144 -7.18 7.53 -22.41
N PHE A 145 -7.28 6.95 -21.21
CA PHE A 145 -6.96 7.64 -19.97
C PHE A 145 -5.52 8.14 -19.93
N LEU A 146 -4.56 7.40 -20.50
CA LEU A 146 -3.14 7.75 -20.50
C LEU A 146 -2.70 8.59 -21.70
N THR A 147 -3.48 8.65 -22.78
CA THR A 147 -3.02 9.24 -24.06
C THR A 147 -3.80 10.47 -24.53
N VAL A 148 -5.09 10.59 -24.19
CA VAL A 148 -5.93 11.69 -24.71
C VAL A 148 -5.67 12.99 -23.95
N LEU A 149 -5.24 14.03 -24.67
CA LEU A 149 -4.89 15.32 -24.09
C LEU A 149 -6.05 16.30 -24.03
N ASP A 150 -6.96 16.24 -25.02
CA ASP A 150 -8.10 17.14 -25.11
C ASP A 150 -9.24 16.70 -24.18
N ASP A 151 -9.80 17.64 -23.40
CA ASP A 151 -10.86 17.35 -22.44
C ASP A 151 -12.18 16.96 -23.13
N GLY A 152 -12.46 17.50 -24.32
CA GLY A 152 -13.65 17.17 -25.11
C GLY A 152 -13.57 15.77 -25.73
N GLU A 153 -12.43 15.42 -26.32
CA GLU A 153 -12.13 14.07 -26.77
C GLU A 153 -12.17 13.07 -25.61
N TRP A 154 -11.64 13.44 -24.44
CA TRP A 154 -11.69 12.59 -23.24
C TRP A 154 -13.12 12.26 -22.80
N ASP A 155 -14.03 13.23 -22.86
CA ASP A 155 -15.44 12.99 -22.58
C ASP A 155 -16.10 12.04 -23.59
N GLN A 156 -15.67 12.05 -24.84
CA GLN A 156 -16.12 11.09 -25.87
C GLN A 156 -15.55 9.69 -25.63
N VAL A 157 -14.26 9.58 -25.26
CA VAL A 157 -13.64 8.30 -24.87
C VAL A 157 -14.42 7.68 -23.72
N LYS A 158 -14.72 8.44 -22.66
CA LYS A 158 -15.47 7.89 -21.51
C LYS A 158 -16.82 7.28 -21.89
N LYS A 159 -17.52 7.89 -22.86
CA LYS A 159 -18.80 7.38 -23.36
C LYS A 159 -18.60 6.14 -24.21
N SER A 160 -17.74 6.22 -25.22
CA SER A 160 -17.52 5.16 -26.21
C SER A 160 -16.91 3.90 -25.61
N THR A 161 -15.91 4.03 -24.73
CA THR A 161 -15.24 2.88 -24.13
C THR A 161 -16.07 2.26 -23.02
N SER A 162 -17.00 2.99 -22.37
CA SER A 162 -17.88 2.38 -21.37
C SER A 162 -18.74 1.23 -21.92
N VAL A 163 -18.93 1.19 -23.24
CA VAL A 163 -19.54 0.05 -23.95
C VAL A 163 -18.53 -1.09 -24.03
N MET A 164 -18.89 -2.25 -23.48
CA MET A 164 -17.96 -3.38 -23.35
C MET A 164 -17.47 -3.97 -24.68
N GLU A 165 -18.25 -3.85 -25.75
CA GLU A 165 -17.81 -4.24 -27.11
C GLU A 165 -16.57 -3.46 -27.56
N ASN A 166 -16.41 -2.23 -27.05
CA ASN A 166 -15.26 -1.37 -27.31
C ASN A 166 -14.13 -1.53 -26.28
N ALA A 167 -14.20 -2.52 -25.38
CA ALA A 167 -13.21 -2.71 -24.31
C ALA A 167 -11.77 -2.94 -24.81
N GLY A 168 -11.62 -3.49 -26.01
CA GLY A 168 -10.32 -3.84 -26.60
C GLY A 168 -9.89 -5.28 -26.35
N GLY A 169 -8.72 -5.63 -26.90
CA GLY A 169 -8.24 -7.02 -26.94
C GLY A 169 -7.95 -7.63 -25.57
N GLY A 170 -7.59 -6.80 -24.58
CA GLY A 170 -7.33 -7.27 -23.23
C GLY A 170 -8.54 -7.92 -22.54
N HIS A 171 -9.74 -7.36 -22.75
CA HIS A 171 -10.98 -7.92 -22.20
C HIS A 171 -11.36 -9.26 -22.86
N LEU A 172 -11.23 -9.36 -24.19
CA LEU A 172 -11.47 -10.61 -24.91
C LEU A 172 -10.50 -11.71 -24.44
N ARG A 173 -9.21 -11.38 -24.28
CA ARG A 173 -8.22 -12.31 -23.73
C ARG A 173 -8.59 -12.79 -22.32
N TRP A 174 -9.05 -11.89 -21.46
CA TRP A 174 -9.51 -12.26 -20.12
C TRP A 174 -10.70 -13.23 -20.17
N MET A 175 -11.73 -12.94 -20.99
CA MET A 175 -12.89 -13.82 -21.17
C MET A 175 -12.51 -15.20 -21.72
N GLN A 176 -11.58 -15.27 -22.68
CA GLN A 176 -11.04 -16.54 -23.18
C GLN A 176 -10.39 -17.36 -22.07
N CYS A 177 -9.58 -16.73 -21.21
CA CYS A 177 -8.97 -17.42 -20.08
C CYS A 177 -10.02 -17.99 -19.12
N LEU A 178 -11.02 -17.19 -18.74
CA LEU A 178 -12.08 -17.66 -17.86
C LEU A 178 -12.82 -18.86 -18.48
N LEU A 179 -13.20 -18.76 -19.76
CA LEU A 179 -13.91 -19.82 -20.47
C LEU A 179 -13.14 -21.16 -20.49
N ASN A 180 -11.82 -21.10 -20.64
CA ASN A 180 -10.95 -22.28 -20.71
C ASN A 180 -10.35 -22.71 -19.36
N THR A 181 -10.79 -22.11 -18.25
CA THR A 181 -10.31 -22.48 -16.92
C THR A 181 -11.18 -23.59 -16.32
N ASP A 182 -10.57 -24.71 -15.99
CA ASP A 182 -11.23 -25.74 -15.20
C ASP A 182 -11.33 -25.32 -13.73
N VAL A 183 -12.51 -25.54 -13.15
CA VAL A 183 -12.75 -25.32 -11.73
C VAL A 183 -12.81 -26.68 -11.01
N PRO A 184 -12.25 -26.80 -9.79
CA PRO A 184 -12.34 -28.06 -9.04
C PRO A 184 -13.79 -28.47 -8.79
N GLU A 185 -14.06 -29.78 -8.74
CA GLU A 185 -15.40 -30.30 -8.42
C GLU A 185 -15.93 -29.74 -7.10
N ASP A 186 -15.10 -29.74 -6.05
CA ASP A 186 -15.43 -29.17 -4.74
C ASP A 186 -14.99 -27.70 -4.62
N THR A 187 -15.42 -26.87 -5.58
CA THR A 187 -15.08 -25.44 -5.66
C THR A 187 -15.34 -24.70 -4.34
N GLU A 188 -16.47 -24.99 -3.67
CA GLU A 188 -16.86 -24.26 -2.46
C GLU A 188 -15.91 -24.53 -1.30
N LYS A 189 -15.47 -25.78 -1.09
CA LYS A 189 -14.49 -26.10 -0.04
C LYS A 189 -13.19 -25.33 -0.22
N PHE A 190 -12.69 -25.22 -1.45
CA PHE A 190 -11.49 -24.44 -1.74
C PHE A 190 -11.72 -22.94 -1.49
N VAL A 191 -12.84 -22.39 -1.95
CA VAL A 191 -13.16 -20.96 -1.75
C VAL A 191 -13.33 -20.63 -0.27
N VAL A 192 -13.94 -21.51 0.53
CA VAL A 192 -14.01 -21.37 2.00
C VAL A 192 -12.62 -21.33 2.62
N GLY A 193 -11.71 -22.20 2.19
CA GLY A 193 -10.30 -22.17 2.61
C GLY A 193 -9.61 -20.86 2.27
N ILE A 194 -9.74 -20.39 1.02
CA ILE A 194 -9.18 -19.11 0.57
C ILE A 194 -9.73 -17.94 1.39
N LYS A 195 -11.05 -17.90 1.65
CA LYS A 195 -11.69 -16.86 2.47
C LYS A 195 -11.12 -16.81 3.88
N ARG A 196 -11.00 -17.98 4.53
CA ARG A 196 -10.41 -18.08 5.87
C ARG A 196 -8.97 -17.56 5.88
N ASP A 197 -8.16 -17.99 4.93
CA ASP A 197 -6.74 -17.61 4.87
C ASP A 197 -6.59 -16.09 4.59
N VAL A 198 -7.42 -15.53 3.70
CA VAL A 198 -7.44 -14.09 3.40
C VAL A 198 -7.85 -13.27 4.62
N GLU A 199 -8.88 -13.69 5.35
CA GLU A 199 -9.32 -13.02 6.60
C GLU A 199 -8.19 -12.98 7.63
N GLN A 200 -7.53 -14.11 7.87
CA GLN A 200 -6.42 -14.21 8.81
C GLN A 200 -5.23 -13.35 8.38
N VAL A 201 -4.86 -13.41 7.11
CA VAL A 201 -3.74 -12.60 6.57
C VAL A 201 -4.06 -11.11 6.62
N GLU A 202 -5.27 -10.69 6.28
CA GLU A 202 -5.68 -9.28 6.36
C GLU A 202 -5.53 -8.77 7.80
N LYS A 203 -6.06 -9.53 8.78
CA LYS A 203 -5.94 -9.20 10.19
C LYS A 203 -4.49 -9.05 10.62
N VAL A 204 -3.64 -10.02 10.32
CA VAL A 204 -2.22 -9.98 10.69
C VAL A 204 -1.51 -8.80 10.02
N CYS A 205 -1.80 -8.51 8.73
CA CYS A 205 -1.20 -7.36 8.05
C CYS A 205 -1.65 -6.03 8.66
N MET A 206 -2.92 -5.91 9.08
CA MET A 206 -3.42 -4.74 9.79
C MET A 206 -2.75 -4.57 11.17
N ASP A 207 -2.60 -5.66 11.93
CA ASP A 207 -1.93 -5.63 13.23
C ASP A 207 -0.45 -5.23 13.09
N ILE A 208 0.23 -5.72 12.05
CA ILE A 208 1.60 -5.31 11.69
C ILE A 208 1.64 -3.83 11.30
N ALA A 209 0.69 -3.34 10.50
CA ALA A 209 0.62 -1.93 10.12
C ALA A 209 0.42 -1.02 11.36
N LEU A 210 -0.41 -1.43 12.32
CA LEU A 210 -0.58 -0.71 13.59
C LEU A 210 0.71 -0.74 14.42
N CYS A 211 1.39 -1.89 14.48
CA CYS A 211 2.66 -2.01 15.20
C CYS A 211 3.75 -1.11 14.62
N THR A 212 3.92 -1.14 13.29
CA THR A 212 4.90 -0.32 12.58
C THR A 212 4.60 1.16 12.68
N LYS A 213 3.32 1.56 12.75
CA LYS A 213 2.97 2.97 13.00
C LYS A 213 3.45 3.43 14.38
N ARG A 214 3.17 2.63 15.42
CA ARG A 214 3.66 2.92 16.78
C ARG A 214 5.19 2.97 16.85
N LEU A 215 5.90 2.14 16.07
CA LEU A 215 7.36 2.21 15.98
C LEU A 215 7.81 3.53 15.35
N GLY A 216 7.18 3.96 14.25
CA GLY A 216 7.45 5.27 13.64
C GLY A 216 7.24 6.43 14.62
N ASP A 217 6.14 6.43 15.37
CA ASP A 217 5.84 7.47 16.37
C ASP A 217 6.88 7.49 17.51
N LYS A 218 7.34 6.32 17.97
CA LYS A 218 8.42 6.22 18.96
C LYS A 218 9.75 6.72 18.41
N CYS A 219 10.07 6.41 17.15
CA CYS A 219 11.28 6.92 16.49
C CYS A 219 11.25 8.45 16.38
N ALA A 220 10.08 9.04 16.09
CA ALA A 220 9.89 10.48 16.07
C ALA A 220 10.12 11.11 17.45
N SER A 221 9.60 10.50 18.52
CA SER A 221 9.86 10.96 19.89
C SER A 221 11.35 10.90 20.22
N LEU A 222 12.02 9.78 19.96
CA LEU A 222 13.46 9.63 20.21
C LEU A 222 14.28 10.66 19.43
N SER A 223 13.95 10.87 18.15
CA SER A 223 14.64 11.88 17.33
C SER A 223 14.52 13.29 17.93
N LYS A 224 13.37 13.61 18.53
CA LYS A 224 13.15 14.90 19.20
C LYS A 224 13.99 15.00 20.47
N ASP A 225 13.99 13.97 21.31
CA ASP A 225 14.73 13.97 22.58
C ASP A 225 16.24 14.04 22.34
N VAL A 226 16.77 13.31 21.35
CA VAL A 226 18.19 13.39 20.96
C VAL A 226 18.54 14.78 20.40
N SER A 227 17.62 15.40 19.64
CA SER A 227 17.80 16.79 19.18
C SER A 227 17.90 17.77 20.34
N GLU A 228 17.02 17.63 21.35
CA GLU A 228 17.04 18.47 22.54
C GLU A 228 18.33 18.27 23.33
N MET A 229 18.78 17.02 23.49
CA MET A 229 20.03 16.72 24.16
C MET A 229 21.23 17.36 23.47
N HIS A 230 21.31 17.32 22.13
CA HIS A 230 22.36 18.02 21.38
C HIS A 230 22.36 19.54 21.66
N LEU A 231 21.18 20.16 21.70
CA LEU A 231 21.06 21.59 22.00
C LEU A 231 21.53 21.92 23.42
N LEU A 232 21.18 21.09 24.41
CA LEU A 232 21.61 21.26 25.80
C LEU A 232 23.13 21.13 25.96
N PHE A 233 23.75 20.13 25.31
CA PHE A 233 25.22 20.01 25.31
C PHE A 233 25.90 21.22 24.68
N ASN A 234 25.34 21.74 23.58
CA ASN A 234 25.88 22.94 22.94
C ASN A 234 25.71 24.18 23.82
N GLN A 235 24.60 24.31 24.54
CA GLN A 235 24.39 25.37 25.52
C GLN A 235 25.39 25.27 26.67
N TRP A 236 25.56 24.09 27.27
CA TRP A 236 26.54 23.87 28.33
C TRP A 236 27.96 24.21 27.87
N LYS A 237 28.38 23.70 26.71
CA LYS A 237 29.66 24.06 26.10
C LYS A 237 29.83 25.58 25.96
N ASN A 238 28.82 26.29 25.49
CA ASN A 238 28.92 27.74 25.31
C ASN A 238 28.99 28.51 26.65
N ILE A 239 28.37 28.00 27.72
CA ILE A 239 28.49 28.59 29.05
C ILE A 239 29.94 28.48 29.52
N GLU A 240 30.55 27.29 29.46
CA GLU A 240 31.92 27.03 29.93
C GLU A 240 32.97 27.76 29.08
N PHE A 241 32.77 27.86 27.76
CA PHE A 241 33.69 28.59 26.87
C PHE A 241 33.71 30.10 27.13
N ASN A 242 32.56 30.64 27.56
CA ASN A 242 32.38 32.07 27.85
C ASN A 242 32.45 32.37 29.36
N ALA A 243 32.90 31.41 30.17
CA ALA A 243 33.03 31.59 31.60
C ALA A 243 33.99 32.76 31.91
N CYS A 244 33.66 33.52 32.96
CA CYS A 244 34.41 34.70 33.37
C CYS A 244 35.66 34.37 34.20
N ASP A 245 35.79 33.13 34.65
CA ASP A 245 36.86 32.57 35.47
C ASP A 245 37.81 31.66 34.66
N ASP A 246 38.49 30.71 35.30
CA ASP A 246 39.53 29.90 34.66
C ASP A 246 38.95 28.98 33.57
N LYS A 247 39.43 29.16 32.34
CA LYS A 247 38.93 28.44 31.17
C LYS A 247 39.56 27.06 31.09
N HIS A 248 39.04 26.13 31.89
CA HIS A 248 39.58 24.79 32.02
C HIS A 248 39.66 24.05 30.67
N GLU A 249 40.87 23.92 30.13
CA GLU A 249 41.12 23.46 28.74
C GLU A 249 40.60 22.04 28.50
N GLN A 250 40.85 21.11 29.43
CA GLN A 250 40.42 19.72 29.29
C GLN A 250 38.89 19.56 29.28
N LEU A 251 38.17 20.28 30.14
CA LEU A 251 36.71 20.28 30.16
C LEU A 251 36.16 20.84 28.84
N ASN A 252 36.68 21.96 28.37
CA ASN A 252 36.28 22.57 27.11
C ASN A 252 36.54 21.66 25.90
N ALA A 253 37.66 20.92 25.90
CA ALA A 253 37.95 19.90 24.90
C ALA A 253 36.91 18.75 24.97
N MET A 254 36.65 18.20 26.16
CA MET A 254 35.68 17.11 26.35
C MET A 254 34.26 17.52 25.96
N LEU A 255 33.83 18.74 26.32
CA LEU A 255 32.53 19.29 25.93
C LEU A 255 32.42 19.49 24.42
N SER A 256 33.49 19.92 23.76
CA SER A 256 33.53 20.05 22.30
C SER A 256 33.39 18.70 21.60
N THR A 257 34.14 17.69 22.03
CA THR A 257 34.05 16.32 21.49
C THR A 257 32.67 15.72 21.77
N SER A 258 32.16 15.86 22.99
CA SER A 258 30.83 15.35 23.38
C SER A 258 29.70 16.02 22.60
N THR A 259 29.73 17.35 22.46
CA THR A 259 28.71 18.11 21.69
C THR A 259 28.70 17.70 20.22
N THR A 260 29.90 17.51 19.64
CA THR A 260 30.05 17.02 18.26
C THR A 260 29.47 15.63 18.10
N MET A 261 29.73 14.73 19.06
CA MET A 261 29.14 13.39 19.06
C MET A 261 27.61 13.45 19.18
N MET A 262 27.05 14.29 20.06
CA MET A 262 25.59 14.44 20.17
C MET A 262 24.97 14.98 18.89
N GLY A 263 25.67 15.87 18.17
CA GLY A 263 25.23 16.35 16.85
C GLY A 263 25.20 15.22 15.82
N GLY A 264 26.23 14.39 15.77
CA GLY A 264 26.23 13.18 14.94
C GLY A 264 25.10 12.21 15.31
N TRP A 265 24.81 12.04 16.61
CA TRP A 265 23.74 11.17 17.08
C TRP A 265 22.37 11.67 16.66
N HIS A 266 22.16 12.99 16.77
CA HIS A 266 21.00 13.68 16.24
C HIS A 266 20.85 13.44 14.73
N ASP A 267 21.89 13.66 13.93
CA ASP A 267 21.83 13.50 12.47
C ASP A 267 21.44 12.08 12.04
N VAL A 268 21.93 11.06 12.75
CA VAL A 268 21.56 9.66 12.48
C VAL A 268 20.07 9.41 12.79
N HIS A 269 19.55 9.96 13.90
CA HIS A 269 18.14 9.77 14.26
C HIS A 269 17.18 10.69 13.51
N TYR A 270 17.63 11.84 12.99
CA TYR A 270 16.79 12.81 12.32
C TYR A 270 15.99 12.21 11.15
N HIS A 271 16.60 11.28 10.39
CA HIS A 271 15.95 10.63 9.24
C HIS A 271 15.17 9.36 9.59
N GLN A 272 15.37 8.79 10.78
CA GLN A 272 14.75 7.52 11.21
C GLN A 272 13.21 7.52 11.16
N PRO A 273 12.50 8.59 11.59
CA PRO A 273 11.04 8.63 11.51
C PRO A 273 10.52 8.43 10.08
N ILE A 274 11.17 9.07 9.10
CA ILE A 274 10.79 8.99 7.69
C ILE A 274 11.05 7.59 7.14
N VAL A 275 12.16 6.95 7.50
CA VAL A 275 12.48 5.56 7.12
C VAL A 275 11.38 4.62 7.63
N HIS A 276 11.04 4.70 8.92
CA HIS A 276 10.01 3.86 9.53
C HIS A 276 8.61 4.12 8.95
N ASP A 277 8.20 5.38 8.80
CA ASP A 277 6.87 5.72 8.30
C ASP A 277 6.72 5.41 6.79
N LEU A 278 7.65 5.87 5.95
CA LEU A 278 7.50 5.78 4.49
C LEU A 278 7.92 4.43 3.90
N MET A 279 8.99 3.83 4.42
CA MET A 279 9.52 2.57 3.87
C MET A 279 8.83 1.36 4.52
N LEU A 280 8.77 1.31 5.85
CA LEU A 280 8.23 0.14 6.55
C LEU A 280 6.71 0.18 6.70
N HIS A 281 6.18 1.19 7.39
CA HIS A 281 4.76 1.26 7.73
C HIS A 281 3.89 1.31 6.48
N GLU A 282 4.17 2.24 5.57
CA GLU A 282 3.36 2.41 4.36
C GLU A 282 3.47 1.21 3.40
N GLY A 283 4.64 0.54 3.33
CA GLY A 283 4.81 -0.69 2.55
C GLY A 283 3.96 -1.84 3.08
N LEU A 284 3.99 -2.08 4.41
CA LEU A 284 3.21 -3.15 5.05
C LEU A 284 1.70 -2.85 5.07
N LYS A 285 1.32 -1.60 5.32
CA LYS A 285 -0.06 -1.13 5.16
C LYS A 285 -0.58 -1.34 3.75
N TYR A 286 0.28 -1.13 2.76
CA TYR A 286 -0.09 -1.36 1.37
C TYR A 286 -0.32 -2.84 1.05
N ILE A 287 0.48 -3.76 1.61
CA ILE A 287 0.21 -5.21 1.51
C ILE A 287 -1.16 -5.55 2.11
N ALA A 288 -1.52 -4.96 3.27
CA ALA A 288 -2.84 -5.15 3.87
C ALA A 288 -3.97 -4.71 2.92
N LEU A 289 -3.79 -3.57 2.24
CA LEU A 289 -4.75 -3.07 1.25
C LEU A 289 -4.94 -4.04 0.08
N GLN A 290 -3.86 -4.68 -0.41
CA GLN A 290 -3.96 -5.66 -1.49
C GLN A 290 -4.74 -6.91 -1.09
N VAL A 291 -4.58 -7.36 0.16
CA VAL A 291 -5.35 -8.50 0.69
C VAL A 291 -6.82 -8.13 0.83
N LYS A 292 -7.11 -6.91 1.30
CA LYS A 292 -8.46 -6.37 1.37
C LYS A 292 -9.12 -6.28 -0.01
N ASP A 293 -8.44 -5.75 -1.02
CA ASP A 293 -8.98 -5.66 -2.38
C ASP A 293 -9.34 -7.04 -2.95
N PHE A 294 -8.51 -8.06 -2.69
CA PHE A 294 -8.84 -9.45 -3.04
C PHE A 294 -10.06 -9.98 -2.26
N LYS A 295 -10.16 -9.66 -0.96
CA LYS A 295 -11.31 -10.04 -0.12
C LYS A 295 -12.62 -9.46 -0.63
N GLU A 296 -12.62 -8.25 -1.20
CA GLU A 296 -13.83 -7.65 -1.75
C GLU A 296 -14.42 -8.46 -2.93
N ILE A 297 -13.61 -9.17 -3.71
CA ILE A 297 -14.12 -10.10 -4.73
C ILE A 297 -14.87 -11.28 -4.10
N LEU A 298 -14.32 -11.84 -3.02
CA LEU A 298 -14.95 -12.94 -2.30
C LEU A 298 -16.28 -12.50 -1.69
N LYS A 299 -16.36 -11.27 -1.16
CA LYS A 299 -17.62 -10.68 -0.68
C LYS A 299 -18.61 -10.46 -1.82
N LEU A 300 -18.15 -9.98 -2.98
CA LEU A 300 -19.00 -9.82 -4.16
C LEU A 300 -19.62 -11.18 -4.55
N ARG A 301 -18.81 -12.24 -4.60
CA ARG A 301 -19.27 -13.60 -4.86
C ARG A 301 -20.34 -14.04 -3.87
N ASP A 302 -20.08 -13.95 -2.57
CA ASP A 302 -21.04 -14.34 -1.53
C ASP A 302 -22.35 -13.56 -1.65
N SER A 303 -22.26 -12.24 -1.88
CA SER A 303 -23.43 -11.39 -2.07
C SER A 303 -24.24 -11.78 -3.31
N THR A 304 -23.57 -12.22 -4.37
CA THR A 304 -24.19 -12.68 -5.60
C THR A 304 -24.88 -14.03 -5.41
N ILE A 305 -24.29 -14.96 -4.65
CA ILE A 305 -24.90 -16.24 -4.28
C ILE A 305 -26.18 -15.99 -3.46
N MET A 306 -26.12 -15.13 -2.44
CA MET A 306 -27.31 -14.77 -1.66
C MET A 306 -28.42 -14.15 -2.53
N GLN A 307 -28.05 -13.29 -3.49
CA GLN A 307 -29.01 -12.73 -4.44
C GLN A 307 -29.62 -13.77 -5.38
N PHE A 308 -28.82 -14.73 -5.84
CA PHE A 308 -29.28 -15.86 -6.65
C PHE A 308 -30.27 -16.75 -5.89
N GLU A 309 -29.96 -17.11 -4.65
CA GLU A 309 -30.85 -17.91 -3.78
C GLU A 309 -32.17 -17.18 -3.53
N LYS A 310 -32.13 -15.88 -3.20
CA LYS A 310 -33.32 -15.06 -3.03
C LYS A 310 -34.16 -14.98 -4.31
N ASN A 311 -33.52 -14.81 -5.46
CA ASN A 311 -34.18 -14.77 -6.76
C ASN A 311 -34.89 -16.11 -7.07
N LYS A 312 -34.24 -17.23 -6.77
CA LYS A 312 -34.82 -18.59 -6.90
C LYS A 312 -36.03 -18.78 -5.98
N GLN A 313 -35.97 -18.31 -4.73
CA GLN A 313 -37.11 -18.36 -3.80
C GLN A 313 -38.29 -17.50 -4.27
N GLN A 314 -38.02 -16.34 -4.84
CA GLN A 314 -39.06 -15.47 -5.43
C GLN A 314 -39.74 -16.14 -6.62
N ALA A 315 -38.98 -16.81 -7.49
CA ALA A 315 -39.54 -17.54 -8.64
C ALA A 315 -40.46 -18.71 -8.23
N LEU A 316 -40.26 -19.28 -7.03
CA LEU A 316 -41.07 -20.37 -6.48
C LEU A 316 -42.27 -19.88 -5.66
N SER A 317 -42.34 -18.59 -5.32
CA SER A 317 -43.39 -18.04 -4.46
C SER A 317 -44.67 -17.76 -5.26
N PRO A 318 -45.88 -18.03 -4.73
CA PRO A 318 -47.13 -17.66 -5.39
C PRO A 318 -47.22 -16.13 -5.53
N GLN A 319 -47.49 -15.63 -6.74
CA GLN A 319 -47.72 -14.20 -6.97
C GLN A 319 -48.89 -13.74 -6.11
N LYS A 320 -48.64 -12.84 -5.16
CA LYS A 320 -49.70 -12.30 -4.30
C LYS A 320 -50.46 -11.24 -5.08
N ALA A 321 -51.70 -11.57 -5.48
CA ALA A 321 -52.60 -10.59 -6.04
C ALA A 321 -52.93 -9.50 -5.00
N ASN A 322 -52.70 -8.25 -5.41
CA ASN A 322 -53.22 -7.01 -4.82
C ASN A 322 -52.64 -6.54 -3.47
N SER A 323 -51.71 -5.60 -3.55
CA SER A 323 -51.64 -4.46 -2.63
C SER A 323 -51.57 -3.18 -3.46
N ILE A 324 -52.40 -2.19 -3.12
CA ILE A 324 -52.50 -0.88 -3.81
C ILE A 324 -51.18 -0.08 -3.68
N PHE A 325 -50.28 -0.51 -2.78
CA PHE A 325 -48.93 0.03 -2.57
C PHE A 325 -47.83 -0.99 -2.88
N ALA A 326 -48.13 -2.10 -3.58
CA ALA A 326 -47.14 -3.12 -3.91
C ALA A 326 -46.12 -2.59 -4.92
N ARG A 327 -44.85 -2.71 -4.58
CA ARG A 327 -43.74 -2.64 -5.53
C ARG A 327 -44.05 -3.64 -6.66
N VAL A 328 -43.98 -3.21 -7.93
CA VAL A 328 -44.19 -4.08 -9.09
C VAL A 328 -43.29 -5.32 -8.92
N GLU A 329 -43.91 -6.49 -8.77
CA GLU A 329 -43.16 -7.75 -8.66
C GLU A 329 -42.52 -8.08 -10.01
N PRO A 330 -41.27 -8.55 -10.03
CA PRO A 330 -40.60 -8.92 -11.27
C PRO A 330 -41.29 -10.11 -11.94
N THR A 331 -41.39 -10.04 -13.26
CA THR A 331 -41.92 -11.11 -14.11
C THR A 331 -41.04 -12.37 -14.07
N ALA A 332 -41.59 -13.52 -14.45
CA ALA A 332 -40.83 -14.77 -14.54
C ALA A 332 -39.60 -14.63 -15.47
N ALA A 333 -39.74 -13.95 -16.61
CA ALA A 333 -38.65 -13.68 -17.55
C ALA A 333 -37.55 -12.79 -16.94
N GLU A 334 -37.92 -11.78 -16.16
CA GLU A 334 -36.94 -10.92 -15.45
C GLU A 334 -36.21 -11.67 -14.34
N LEU A 335 -36.90 -12.58 -13.65
CA LEU A 335 -36.29 -13.47 -12.66
C LEU A 335 -35.30 -14.43 -13.32
N GLU A 336 -35.67 -15.09 -14.41
CA GLU A 336 -34.80 -15.97 -15.19
C GLU A 336 -33.57 -15.24 -15.72
N ALA A 337 -33.75 -14.06 -16.32
CA ALA A 337 -32.64 -13.23 -16.79
C ALA A 337 -31.71 -12.81 -15.64
N SER A 338 -32.25 -12.56 -14.45
CA SER A 338 -31.44 -12.25 -13.25
C SER A 338 -30.67 -13.47 -12.77
N ALA A 339 -31.29 -14.64 -12.73
CA ALA A 339 -30.65 -15.89 -12.37
C ALA A 339 -29.42 -16.18 -13.26
N TYR A 340 -29.57 -16.03 -14.58
CA TYR A 340 -28.47 -16.21 -15.53
C TYR A 340 -27.32 -15.21 -15.30
N ARG A 341 -27.62 -13.94 -14.99
CA ARG A 341 -26.60 -12.94 -14.66
C ARG A 341 -25.83 -13.26 -13.38
N TYR A 342 -26.52 -13.74 -12.34
CA TYR A 342 -25.87 -14.14 -11.10
C TYR A 342 -24.98 -15.36 -11.31
N GLU A 343 -25.47 -16.38 -12.01
CA GLU A 343 -24.70 -17.58 -12.35
C GLU A 343 -23.45 -17.23 -13.16
N HIS A 344 -23.58 -16.37 -14.18
CA HIS A 344 -22.44 -15.88 -14.96
C HIS A 344 -21.40 -15.19 -14.08
N THR A 345 -21.84 -14.32 -13.17
CA THR A 345 -20.95 -13.58 -12.27
C THR A 345 -20.22 -14.51 -11.30
N ILE A 346 -20.94 -15.45 -10.68
CA ILE A 346 -20.36 -16.46 -9.78
C ILE A 346 -19.35 -17.34 -10.53
N GLY A 347 -19.71 -17.79 -11.74
CA GLY A 347 -18.85 -18.60 -12.60
C GLY A 347 -17.58 -17.87 -13.00
N CYS A 348 -17.67 -16.60 -13.41
CA CYS A 348 -16.52 -15.75 -13.73
C CYS A 348 -15.58 -15.59 -12.52
N ILE A 349 -16.12 -15.30 -11.34
CA ILE A 349 -15.31 -15.13 -10.13
C ILE A 349 -14.61 -16.45 -9.77
N ASN A 350 -15.33 -17.58 -9.77
CA ASN A 350 -14.73 -18.89 -9.49
C ASN A 350 -13.56 -19.17 -10.45
N ARG A 351 -13.79 -19.03 -11.76
CA ARG A 351 -12.76 -19.25 -12.78
C ARG A 351 -11.58 -18.29 -12.59
N ALA A 352 -11.81 -17.02 -12.31
CA ALA A 352 -10.75 -16.04 -12.09
C ALA A 352 -9.87 -16.38 -10.88
N LEU A 353 -10.46 -16.87 -9.78
CA LEU A 353 -9.74 -17.27 -8.57
C LEU A 353 -8.74 -18.39 -8.87
N PHE A 354 -9.16 -19.43 -9.62
CA PHE A 354 -8.31 -20.58 -9.94
C PHE A 354 -7.38 -20.35 -11.12
N PHE A 355 -7.78 -19.50 -12.07
CA PHE A 355 -6.95 -19.15 -13.23
C PHE A 355 -5.74 -18.30 -12.82
N SER A 356 -5.99 -17.18 -12.12
CA SER A 356 -4.95 -16.17 -11.92
C SER A 356 -4.95 -15.56 -10.53
N GLU A 357 -6.10 -15.13 -10.00
CA GLU A 357 -6.10 -14.15 -8.91
C GLU A 357 -5.55 -14.71 -7.59
N ALA A 358 -5.81 -15.98 -7.25
CA ALA A 358 -5.27 -16.56 -6.02
C ALA A 358 -3.72 -16.71 -6.08
N LYS A 359 -3.19 -17.10 -7.24
CA LYS A 359 -1.73 -17.18 -7.48
C LYS A 359 -1.12 -15.78 -7.53
N ARG A 360 -1.77 -14.84 -8.22
CA ARG A 360 -1.34 -13.45 -8.38
C ARG A 360 -1.23 -12.75 -7.03
N LEU A 361 -2.19 -12.93 -6.11
CA LEU A 361 -2.10 -12.36 -4.77
C LEU A 361 -0.86 -12.86 -4.01
N LYS A 362 -0.57 -14.17 -4.07
CA LYS A 362 0.63 -14.74 -3.41
C LYS A 362 1.92 -14.17 -4.00
N ALA A 363 2.02 -14.09 -5.32
CA ALA A 363 3.17 -13.49 -6.00
C ALA A 363 3.34 -12.01 -5.64
N LEU A 364 2.25 -11.23 -5.69
CA LEU A 364 2.26 -9.81 -5.35
C LEU A 364 2.71 -9.57 -3.90
N LYS A 365 2.18 -10.33 -2.92
CA LYS A 365 2.63 -10.21 -1.53
C LYS A 365 4.13 -10.51 -1.39
N THR A 366 4.65 -11.46 -2.16
CA THR A 366 6.07 -11.81 -2.13
C THR A 366 6.94 -10.68 -2.68
N GLU A 367 6.55 -10.09 -3.81
CA GLU A 367 7.23 -8.92 -4.41
C GLU A 367 7.20 -7.73 -3.45
N LEU A 368 6.02 -7.35 -2.96
CA LEU A 368 5.85 -6.18 -2.08
C LEU A 368 6.60 -6.35 -0.75
N LEU A 369 6.58 -7.56 -0.17
CA LEU A 369 7.32 -7.82 1.06
C LEU A 369 8.82 -7.74 0.84
N ARG A 370 9.32 -8.27 -0.28
CA ARG A 370 10.74 -8.19 -0.65
C ARG A 370 11.19 -6.75 -0.85
N GLU A 371 10.41 -5.95 -1.58
CA GLU A 371 10.72 -4.53 -1.82
C GLU A 371 10.70 -3.75 -0.51
N THR A 372 9.63 -3.89 0.28
CA THR A 372 9.44 -3.20 1.56
C THR A 372 10.56 -3.54 2.54
N MET A 373 10.79 -4.82 2.79
CA MET A 373 11.80 -5.27 3.75
C MET A 373 13.23 -5.04 3.23
N GLY A 374 13.46 -5.17 1.92
CA GLY A 374 14.76 -4.92 1.31
C GLY A 374 15.18 -3.45 1.44
N LEU A 375 14.29 -2.52 1.11
CA LEU A 375 14.55 -1.09 1.27
C LEU A 375 14.75 -0.70 2.74
N PHE A 376 13.88 -1.19 3.62
CA PHE A 376 14.00 -0.91 5.06
C PHE A 376 15.30 -1.47 5.64
N ALA A 377 15.66 -2.72 5.33
CA ALA A 377 16.90 -3.34 5.79
C ALA A 377 18.15 -2.58 5.30
N CYS A 378 18.15 -2.10 4.05
CA CYS A 378 19.25 -1.28 3.53
C CYS A 378 19.37 0.04 4.30
N ALA A 379 18.25 0.70 4.61
CA ALA A 379 18.26 1.94 5.38
C ALA A 379 18.79 1.73 6.81
N GLU A 380 18.27 0.71 7.51
CA GLU A 380 18.71 0.35 8.87
C GLU A 380 20.17 -0.06 8.92
N TYR A 381 20.67 -0.79 7.92
CA TYR A 381 22.09 -1.12 7.82
C TYR A 381 22.97 0.15 7.75
N GLN A 382 22.57 1.15 6.95
CA GLN A 382 23.33 2.40 6.85
C GLN A 382 23.28 3.21 8.15
N VAL A 383 22.13 3.22 8.83
CA VAL A 383 21.95 3.86 10.14
C VAL A 383 22.85 3.20 11.18
N ALA A 384 22.83 1.87 11.28
CA ALA A 384 23.69 1.12 12.20
C ALA A 384 25.17 1.36 11.90
N LYS A 385 25.57 1.37 10.63
CA LYS A 385 26.96 1.65 10.22
C LYS A 385 27.40 3.06 10.63
N ARG A 386 26.57 4.07 10.40
CA ARG A 386 26.85 5.47 10.79
C ARG A 386 26.92 5.61 12.32
N MET A 387 26.00 4.97 13.04
CA MET A 387 25.98 4.94 14.50
C MET A 387 27.28 4.36 15.06
N ALA A 388 27.70 3.19 14.56
CA ALA A 388 28.94 2.54 14.98
C ALA A 388 30.17 3.41 14.70
N SER A 389 30.25 4.04 13.52
CA SER A 389 31.36 4.92 13.16
C SER A 389 31.46 6.14 14.08
N MET A 390 30.32 6.73 14.44
CA MET A 390 30.24 7.90 15.31
C MET A 390 30.72 7.60 16.73
N TRP A 391 30.19 6.54 17.35
CA TRP A 391 30.58 6.15 18.71
C TRP A 391 32.04 5.70 18.76
N SER A 392 32.50 4.97 17.75
CA SER A 392 33.93 4.60 17.62
C SER A 392 34.83 5.83 17.56
N GLY A 393 34.43 6.85 16.78
CA GLY A 393 35.16 8.11 16.70
C GLY A 393 35.22 8.86 18.03
N PHE A 394 34.11 8.91 18.77
CA PHE A 394 34.08 9.53 20.10
C PHE A 394 34.99 8.81 21.10
N LEU A 395 34.92 7.47 21.16
CA LEU A 395 35.77 6.68 22.06
C LEU A 395 37.26 6.91 21.77
N ALA A 396 37.63 6.98 20.49
CA ALA A 396 39.00 7.26 20.07
C ALA A 396 39.46 8.68 20.44
N ALA A 397 38.60 9.69 20.23
CA ALA A 397 38.91 11.09 20.50
C ALA A 397 38.95 11.45 21.99
N SER A 398 38.25 10.69 22.83
CA SER A 398 38.17 10.92 24.28
C SER A 398 39.20 10.09 25.08
N GLU A 399 40.09 9.35 24.41
CA GLU A 399 41.09 8.46 25.03
C GLU A 399 40.50 7.47 26.05
N ILE A 400 39.22 7.11 25.89
CA ILE A 400 38.52 6.18 26.81
C ILE A 400 39.04 4.76 26.54
N ASP A 401 39.59 4.11 27.58
CA ASP A 401 40.22 2.79 27.45
C ASP A 401 39.26 1.74 26.86
N GLN A 402 39.64 1.20 25.70
CA GLN A 402 38.89 0.14 25.00
C GLN A 402 38.80 -1.18 25.81
N LYS A 403 39.54 -1.33 26.92
CA LYS A 403 39.33 -2.44 27.85
C LYS A 403 37.91 -2.45 28.45
N VAL A 404 37.30 -1.29 28.70
CA VAL A 404 35.90 -1.19 29.15
C VAL A 404 34.93 -1.62 28.04
N ALA A 405 35.24 -1.30 26.78
CA ALA A 405 34.45 -1.76 25.63
C ALA A 405 34.48 -3.29 25.44
N ARG A 406 35.57 -3.98 25.85
CA ARG A 406 35.64 -5.45 25.88
C ARG A 406 34.77 -6.08 26.96
N ILE A 407 34.56 -5.40 28.08
CA ILE A 407 33.67 -5.84 29.18
C ILE A 407 32.20 -5.69 28.76
N LEU A 408 31.87 -4.66 27.98
CA LEU A 408 30.53 -4.39 27.46
C LEU A 408 30.21 -5.15 26.15
N HIS A 409 31.08 -6.03 25.67
CA HIS A 409 30.82 -6.82 24.47
C HIS A 409 29.68 -7.81 24.74
N VAL A 410 28.46 -7.44 24.35
CA VAL A 410 27.23 -8.24 24.55
C VAL A 410 27.31 -9.53 23.72
N PRO A 411 27.47 -10.73 24.32
CA PRO A 411 27.16 -11.98 23.62
C PRO A 411 25.62 -12.11 23.53
N PRO A 412 25.08 -13.09 22.78
CA PRO A 412 23.63 -13.30 22.72
C PRO A 412 23.06 -13.44 24.14
N LEU A 413 22.09 -12.57 24.47
CA LEU A 413 21.50 -12.31 25.80
C LEU A 413 21.32 -13.58 26.68
N ILE A 414 22.07 -13.65 27.78
CA ILE A 414 21.75 -14.49 28.95
C ILE A 414 21.45 -13.55 30.13
N PRO A 415 20.37 -13.75 30.91
CA PRO A 415 19.99 -12.88 32.04
C PRO A 415 21.11 -12.60 33.07
N SER A 416 22.06 -13.51 33.25
CA SER A 416 23.23 -13.31 34.12
C SER A 416 24.14 -12.17 33.67
N PHE A 417 24.19 -11.88 32.37
CA PHE A 417 25.03 -10.84 31.80
C PHE A 417 24.52 -9.42 32.11
N LEU A 418 23.19 -9.24 32.20
CA LEU A 418 22.60 -7.96 32.66
C LEU A 418 23.01 -7.65 34.10
N GLN A 419 23.12 -8.67 34.95
CA GLN A 419 23.56 -8.51 36.34
C GLN A 419 25.05 -8.16 36.43
N GLU A 420 25.89 -8.75 35.59
CA GLU A 420 27.31 -8.39 35.46
C GLU A 420 27.50 -6.96 34.92
N MET A 421 26.70 -6.54 33.93
CA MET A 421 26.71 -5.16 33.43
C MET A 421 26.32 -4.16 34.52
N MET A 422 25.30 -4.46 35.34
CA MET A 422 24.92 -3.60 36.46
C MET A 422 26.00 -3.52 37.54
N LEU A 423 26.69 -4.63 37.83
CA LEU A 423 27.83 -4.66 38.76
C LEU A 423 29.03 -3.87 38.22
N ALA A 424 29.34 -3.99 36.94
CA ALA A 424 30.42 -3.23 36.29
C ALA A 424 30.11 -1.73 36.27
N ALA A 425 28.88 -1.33 35.94
CA ALA A 425 28.45 0.06 35.97
C ALA A 425 28.52 0.66 37.38
N LYS A 426 28.16 -0.13 38.41
CA LYS A 426 28.30 0.27 39.80
C LYS A 426 29.77 0.47 40.21
N GLY A 427 30.67 -0.44 39.81
CA GLY A 427 32.10 -0.30 40.11
C GLY A 427 32.75 0.94 39.46
N VAL A 428 32.27 1.37 38.29
CA VAL A 428 32.75 2.61 37.64
C VAL A 428 32.26 3.85 38.39
N LEU A 429 31.02 3.85 38.89
CA LEU A 429 30.46 4.93 39.70
C LEU A 429 31.18 5.04 41.05
N ASP A 430 31.36 3.91 41.75
CA ASP A 430 32.05 3.87 43.05
C ASP A 430 33.52 4.33 42.93
N ALA A 431 34.20 4.03 41.81
CA ALA A 431 35.57 4.48 41.54
C ALA A 431 35.66 5.97 41.14
N ALA A 432 34.59 6.54 40.58
CA ALA A 432 34.49 7.98 40.32
C ALA A 432 34.29 8.75 41.64
N ASP A 433 33.42 8.26 42.52
CA ASP A 433 33.18 8.87 43.85
C ASP A 433 34.43 8.82 44.74
N ALA A 434 35.17 7.70 44.75
CA ALA A 434 36.41 7.59 45.52
C ALA A 434 37.54 8.54 45.03
N LYS A 435 37.55 8.91 43.74
CA LYS A 435 38.48 9.91 43.20
C LYS A 435 38.09 11.33 43.57
N VAL A 436 36.80 11.60 43.77
CA VAL A 436 36.31 12.90 44.25
C VAL A 436 36.64 13.09 45.73
N GLU A 437 36.41 12.07 46.57
CA GLU A 437 36.78 12.12 48.01
C GLU A 437 38.29 12.27 48.23
N ALA A 438 39.14 11.63 47.40
CA ALA A 438 40.60 11.76 47.52
C ALA A 438 41.12 13.17 47.22
N VAL A 439 40.43 13.94 46.36
CA VAL A 439 40.78 15.32 46.00
C VAL A 439 40.30 16.33 47.06
N GLU A 440 39.27 15.99 47.83
CA GLU A 440 38.80 16.80 48.97
C GLU A 440 39.63 16.61 50.25
N ILE A 441 40.40 15.52 50.37
CA ILE A 441 41.27 15.26 51.53
C ILE A 441 42.68 15.87 51.36
N GLU A 442 43.08 16.21 50.13
CA GLU A 442 44.39 16.83 49.81
C GLU A 442 44.34 18.37 49.65
N ASN A 443 43.17 19.01 49.82
CA ASN A 443 43.01 20.48 49.93
C ASN A 443 42.64 20.88 51.36
#